data_AF-A0A2H5V5I1-F1
#
_entry.id   AF-A0A2H5V5I1-F1
#
_cell.length_a   1.000
_cell.length_b   1.000
_cell.length_c   1.000
_cell.angle_alpha   90.00
_cell.angle_beta   90.00
_cell.angle_gamma   90.00
#
_symmetry.space_group_name_H-M   'P 1'
#
loop_
_entity.id
_entity.type
_entity.pdbx_description
1 polymer ?
#
loop_
_entity_poly.entity_id
_entity_poly.type
_entity_poly.pdbx_seq_one_letter_code
_entity_poly.pdbx_strand_id
1 'polypeptide(L)'
;MRASDRLLLSASLALLIIAFTAYQRASTTFSSLPAAMPGAAPVYELIVNVQVVGVDGVERPDPEALVTVGLHSVRTGPDGVARLKIVPGKYSAFVKSGDSRLLPLTLELAVEGNTSLNVQFRLVRLYPDGIELESGAGSTEIRMHLTAPEGGRLFISYPQITGLTPSGSPIRMARGPDGFSNFFQRISPGPLTLDLSVEQEIAAIDVNSTFVPLQIIDWEISA
;
A
#
# COMPACT_ATOMS: atom_id res chain seq x y z
N MET A 1 30.44 19.93 -25.48
CA MET A 1 31.11 19.03 -24.52
C MET A 1 32.61 19.09 -24.79
N ARG A 2 33.38 19.58 -23.83
CA ARG A 2 34.84 19.71 -23.95
C ARG A 2 35.47 18.31 -23.87
N ALA A 3 36.67 18.12 -24.43
CA ALA A 3 37.36 16.83 -24.40
C ALA A 3 37.60 16.31 -22.97
N SER A 4 37.74 17.21 -22.00
CA SER A 4 37.77 16.93 -20.56
C SER A 4 36.51 16.22 -20.05
N ASP A 5 35.35 16.60 -20.55
CA ASP A 5 34.05 16.12 -20.06
C ASP A 5 33.80 14.68 -20.56
N ARG A 6 34.32 14.35 -21.75
CA ARG A 6 34.27 12.98 -22.30
C ARG A 6 35.15 12.01 -21.53
N LEU A 7 36.33 12.47 -21.07
CA LEU A 7 37.25 11.69 -20.25
C LEU A 7 36.70 11.42 -18.85
N LEU A 8 36.09 12.43 -18.22
CA LEU A 8 35.41 12.27 -16.93
C LEU A 8 34.23 11.30 -17.00
N LEU A 9 33.42 11.40 -18.07
CA LEU A 9 32.27 10.51 -18.25
C LEU A 9 32.70 9.06 -18.49
N SER A 10 33.74 8.84 -19.30
CA SER A 10 34.26 7.50 -19.58
C SER A 10 34.98 6.88 -18.38
N ALA A 11 35.72 7.68 -17.61
CA ALA A 11 36.31 7.22 -16.34
C ALA A 11 35.24 6.84 -15.32
N SER A 12 34.16 7.62 -15.23
CA SER A 12 33.02 7.33 -14.34
C SER A 12 32.30 6.05 -14.74
N LEU A 13 32.07 5.85 -16.04
CA LEU A 13 31.44 4.63 -16.56
C LEU A 13 32.31 3.39 -16.33
N ALA A 14 33.63 3.49 -16.51
CA ALA A 14 34.56 2.41 -16.23
C ALA A 14 34.58 2.04 -14.73
N LEU A 15 34.58 3.05 -13.84
CA LEU A 15 34.46 2.84 -12.40
C LEU A 15 33.14 2.15 -12.01
N LEU A 16 32.04 2.50 -12.67
CA LEU A 16 30.73 1.92 -12.41
C LEU A 16 30.66 0.45 -12.86
N ILE A 17 31.28 0.13 -14.00
CA ILE A 17 31.42 -1.25 -14.48
C ILE A 17 32.30 -2.06 -13.52
N ILE A 18 33.44 -1.52 -13.07
CA ILE A 18 34.33 -2.20 -12.11
C ILE A 18 33.60 -2.45 -10.79
N ALA A 19 32.84 -1.47 -10.27
CA ALA A 19 32.04 -1.63 -9.06
C ALA A 19 30.96 -2.71 -9.23
N PHE A 20 30.25 -2.75 -10.37
CA PHE A 20 29.27 -3.79 -10.67
C PHE A 20 29.90 -5.18 -10.79
N THR A 21 31.07 -5.26 -11.41
CA THR A 21 31.79 -6.54 -11.58
C THR A 21 32.34 -7.04 -10.24
N ALA A 22 32.85 -6.15 -9.39
CA ALA A 22 33.29 -6.48 -8.04
C ALA A 22 32.12 -6.91 -7.14
N TYR A 23 30.96 -6.26 -7.26
CA TYR A 23 29.74 -6.65 -6.56
C TYR A 23 29.25 -8.03 -6.99
N GLN A 24 29.26 -8.34 -8.29
CA GLN A 24 28.96 -9.70 -8.78
C GLN A 24 30.01 -10.74 -8.35
N ARG A 25 31.28 -10.35 -8.19
CA ARG A 25 32.32 -11.26 -7.67
C ARG A 25 32.17 -11.51 -6.17
N ALA A 26 31.79 -10.49 -5.40
CA ALA A 26 31.50 -10.63 -3.99
C ALA A 26 30.28 -11.55 -3.74
N SER A 27 29.25 -11.48 -4.61
CA SER A 27 28.12 -12.42 -4.54
C SER A 27 28.51 -13.86 -4.90
N THR A 28 29.58 -14.09 -5.67
CA THR A 28 30.13 -15.43 -5.91
C THR A 28 30.99 -15.99 -4.76
N THR A 29 31.31 -15.19 -3.72
CA THR A 29 32.21 -15.62 -2.62
C THR A 29 31.47 -16.22 -1.41
N PHE A 30 30.16 -16.50 -1.51
CA PHE A 30 29.46 -17.40 -0.59
C PHE A 30 29.65 -18.89 -0.94
N SER A 31 30.57 -19.21 -1.85
CA SER A 31 30.94 -20.58 -2.22
C SER A 31 32.10 -21.11 -1.38
N SER A 32 31.87 -21.26 -0.07
CA SER A 32 32.62 -22.21 0.76
C SER A 32 31.67 -22.95 1.71
N LEU A 33 30.65 -23.58 1.12
CA LEU A 33 29.99 -24.69 1.78
C LEU A 33 30.87 -25.94 1.62
N PRO A 34 31.13 -26.71 2.68
CA PRO A 34 31.82 -27.98 2.55
C PRO A 34 31.00 -28.90 1.65
N ALA A 35 31.69 -29.63 0.77
CA ALA A 35 31.10 -30.61 -0.11
C ALA A 35 30.40 -31.72 0.70
N ALA A 36 29.08 -31.59 0.85
CA ALA A 36 28.22 -32.62 1.42
C ALA A 36 26.97 -32.77 0.54
N MET A 37 27.02 -33.79 -0.32
CA MET A 37 25.95 -34.49 -1.06
C MET A 37 24.91 -33.72 -1.90
N PRO A 38 24.50 -34.25 -3.07
CA PRO A 38 23.43 -33.72 -3.90
C PRO A 38 22.07 -34.11 -3.29
N GLY A 39 21.63 -33.38 -2.28
CA GLY A 39 20.22 -33.30 -1.90
C GLY A 39 19.66 -31.99 -2.44
N ALA A 40 18.73 -32.04 -3.38
CA ALA A 40 18.00 -30.84 -3.77
C ALA A 40 17.41 -30.22 -2.50
N ALA A 41 17.71 -28.94 -2.24
CA ALA A 41 17.09 -28.24 -1.12
C ALA A 41 15.57 -28.39 -1.24
N PRO A 42 14.84 -28.70 -0.16
CA PRO A 42 13.40 -28.87 -0.23
C PRO A 42 12.79 -27.59 -0.79
N VAL A 43 11.92 -27.72 -1.77
CA VAL A 43 11.19 -26.59 -2.35
C VAL A 43 9.78 -26.66 -1.81
N TYR A 44 9.35 -25.60 -1.15
CA TYR A 44 8.01 -25.50 -0.58
C TYR A 44 7.08 -24.71 -1.48
N GLU A 45 5.80 -25.03 -1.37
CA GLU A 45 4.74 -24.27 -2.02
C GLU A 45 4.23 -23.17 -1.08
N LEU A 46 4.34 -21.93 -1.55
CA LEU A 46 3.71 -20.78 -0.92
C LEU A 46 2.46 -20.40 -1.73
N ILE A 47 1.30 -20.49 -1.11
CA ILE A 47 0.01 -20.11 -1.69
C ILE A 47 -0.40 -18.75 -1.13
N VAL A 48 -0.45 -17.73 -1.97
CA VAL A 48 -0.87 -16.38 -1.58
C VAL A 48 -2.29 -16.14 -2.10
N ASN A 49 -3.25 -15.99 -1.20
CA ASN A 49 -4.62 -15.63 -1.53
C ASN A 49 -4.80 -14.13 -1.30
N VAL A 50 -5.23 -13.40 -2.33
CA VAL A 50 -5.42 -11.95 -2.29
C VAL A 50 -6.87 -11.61 -2.57
N GLN A 51 -7.47 -10.83 -1.70
CA GLN A 51 -8.87 -10.45 -1.76
C GLN A 51 -9.04 -8.94 -1.55
N VAL A 52 -10.07 -8.40 -2.19
CA VAL A 52 -10.55 -7.03 -1.93
C VAL A 52 -11.97 -7.09 -1.37
N VAL A 53 -12.18 -6.43 -0.24
CA VAL A 53 -13.50 -6.15 0.34
C VAL A 53 -13.88 -4.73 -0.05
N GLY A 54 -14.89 -4.62 -0.91
CA GLY A 54 -15.39 -3.33 -1.37
C GLY A 54 -16.12 -2.56 -0.26
N VAL A 55 -16.51 -1.33 -0.56
CA VAL A 55 -17.33 -0.49 0.34
C VAL A 55 -18.72 -1.07 0.62
N ASP A 56 -19.16 -2.02 -0.20
CA ASP A 56 -20.38 -2.81 -0.02
C ASP A 56 -20.22 -3.97 0.97
N GLY A 57 -19.00 -4.16 1.51
CA GLY A 57 -18.68 -5.25 2.43
C GLY A 57 -18.54 -6.61 1.74
N VAL A 58 -18.64 -6.67 0.41
CA VAL A 58 -18.56 -7.93 -0.33
C VAL A 58 -17.09 -8.23 -0.65
N GLU A 59 -16.65 -9.38 -0.16
CA GLU A 59 -15.33 -9.94 -0.43
C GLU A 59 -15.26 -10.52 -1.85
N ARG A 60 -14.18 -10.19 -2.56
CA ARG A 60 -13.95 -10.63 -3.94
C ARG A 60 -12.48 -11.03 -4.10
N PRO A 61 -12.18 -12.04 -4.92
CA PRO A 61 -10.81 -12.32 -5.31
C PRO A 61 -10.23 -11.11 -6.07
N ASP A 62 -8.94 -10.86 -5.87
CA ASP A 62 -8.22 -9.79 -6.56
C ASP A 62 -7.38 -10.37 -7.70
N PRO A 63 -7.90 -10.41 -8.95
CA PRO A 63 -7.12 -10.87 -10.08
C PRO A 63 -6.01 -9.86 -10.41
N GLU A 64 -4.90 -10.34 -10.96
CA GLU A 64 -3.75 -9.52 -11.38
C GLU A 64 -2.98 -8.81 -10.25
N ALA A 65 -3.30 -9.08 -8.99
CA ALA A 65 -2.52 -8.61 -7.85
C ALA A 65 -1.08 -9.11 -7.95
N LEU A 66 -0.12 -8.20 -7.79
CA LEU A 66 1.30 -8.50 -7.85
C LEU A 66 1.76 -9.03 -6.49
N VAL A 67 2.28 -10.25 -6.48
CA VAL A 67 2.88 -10.90 -5.32
C VAL A 67 4.38 -11.08 -5.59
N THR A 68 5.20 -10.53 -4.71
CA THR A 68 6.66 -10.66 -4.77
C THR A 68 7.18 -11.18 -3.43
N VAL A 69 8.00 -12.23 -3.45
CA VAL A 69 8.64 -12.82 -2.26
C VAL A 69 10.12 -13.05 -2.58
N GLY A 70 10.99 -12.27 -1.94
CA GLY A 70 12.41 -12.23 -2.31
C GLY A 70 12.59 -11.83 -3.77
N LEU A 71 13.17 -12.73 -4.58
CA LEU A 71 13.38 -12.52 -6.02
C LEU A 71 12.26 -13.12 -6.89
N HIS A 72 11.29 -13.81 -6.29
CA HIS A 72 10.20 -14.45 -7.02
C HIS A 72 9.02 -13.49 -7.13
N SER A 73 8.41 -13.41 -8.30
CA SER A 73 7.24 -12.58 -8.54
C SER A 73 6.22 -13.30 -9.41
N VAL A 74 4.95 -13.16 -9.06
CA VAL A 74 3.82 -13.76 -9.79
C VAL A 74 2.61 -12.85 -9.65
N ARG A 75 1.67 -12.95 -10.60
CA ARG A 75 0.35 -12.33 -10.48
C ARG A 75 -0.69 -13.35 -10.06
N THR A 76 -1.67 -12.93 -9.28
CA THR A 76 -2.82 -13.78 -8.92
C THR A 76 -3.67 -14.10 -10.15
N GLY A 77 -4.21 -15.32 -10.18
CA GLY A 77 -5.17 -15.73 -11.20
C GLY A 77 -6.58 -15.16 -10.97
N PRO A 78 -7.58 -15.59 -11.77
CA PRO A 78 -8.98 -15.17 -11.62
C PRO A 78 -9.61 -15.49 -10.26
N ASP A 79 -9.06 -16.48 -9.55
CA ASP A 79 -9.43 -16.89 -8.21
C ASP A 79 -8.76 -16.06 -7.10
N GLY A 80 -7.93 -15.07 -7.46
CA GLY A 80 -7.17 -14.27 -6.51
C GLY A 80 -5.99 -15.02 -5.90
N VAL A 81 -5.57 -16.14 -6.50
CA VAL A 81 -4.52 -17.01 -5.94
C VAL A 81 -3.24 -16.93 -6.74
N ALA A 82 -2.12 -16.80 -6.03
CA ALA A 82 -0.76 -16.88 -6.53
C ALA A 82 -0.04 -18.07 -5.89
N ARG A 83 0.66 -18.89 -6.70
CA ARG A 83 1.41 -20.05 -6.21
C ARG A 83 2.88 -19.88 -6.53
N LEU A 84 3.74 -19.92 -5.52
CA LEU A 84 5.18 -19.79 -5.67
C LEU A 84 5.90 -21.03 -5.13
N LYS A 85 7.00 -21.40 -5.78
CA LYS A 85 7.92 -22.43 -5.32
C LYS A 85 9.15 -21.76 -4.76
N ILE A 86 9.34 -21.84 -3.43
CA ILE A 86 10.35 -21.08 -2.70
C ILE A 86 11.15 -22.04 -1.80
N VAL A 87 12.46 -21.81 -1.69
CA VAL A 87 13.32 -22.54 -0.76
C VAL A 87 13.11 -22.03 0.68
N PRO A 88 13.49 -22.78 1.71
CA PRO A 88 13.27 -22.34 3.08
C PRO A 88 14.12 -21.11 3.39
N GLY A 89 13.56 -20.14 4.11
CA GLY A 89 14.27 -18.91 4.44
C GLY A 89 13.38 -17.77 4.90
N LYS A 90 14.01 -16.63 5.21
CA LYS A 90 13.33 -15.37 5.54
C LYS A 90 13.42 -14.43 4.34
N TYR A 91 12.28 -13.86 3.97
CA TYR A 91 12.13 -13.03 2.78
C TYR A 91 11.40 -11.73 3.10
N SER A 92 11.72 -10.67 2.37
CA SER A 92 10.79 -9.55 2.23
C SER A 92 9.71 -9.95 1.24
N ALA A 93 8.44 -9.77 1.63
CA ALA A 93 7.28 -10.01 0.80
C ALA A 93 6.53 -8.70 0.56
N PHE A 94 6.06 -8.54 -0.67
CA PHE A 94 5.34 -7.39 -1.16
C PHE A 94 4.09 -7.87 -1.89
N VAL A 95 2.93 -7.35 -1.51
CA VAL A 95 1.65 -7.67 -2.15
C VAL A 95 0.97 -6.36 -2.54
N LYS A 96 0.68 -6.19 -3.83
CA LYS A 96 0.00 -5.02 -4.38
C LYS A 96 -1.23 -5.48 -5.14
N SER A 97 -2.39 -5.03 -4.67
CA SER A 97 -3.66 -5.22 -5.35
C SER A 97 -3.60 -4.80 -6.82
N GLY A 98 -4.40 -5.47 -7.67
CA GLY A 98 -4.64 -5.05 -9.05
C GLY A 98 -5.26 -3.65 -9.12
N ASP A 99 -5.95 -3.23 -8.07
CA ASP A 99 -6.41 -1.86 -7.88
C ASP A 99 -5.23 -0.91 -7.62
N SER A 100 -4.98 -0.03 -8.59
CA SER A 100 -3.88 0.93 -8.53
C SER A 100 -4.01 1.91 -7.37
N ARG A 101 -5.23 2.16 -6.86
CA ARG A 101 -5.53 3.11 -5.78
C ARG A 101 -5.05 2.63 -4.41
N LEU A 102 -5.04 1.31 -4.18
CA LEU A 102 -4.79 0.72 -2.86
C LEU A 102 -3.28 0.68 -2.54
N LEU A 103 -2.89 1.09 -1.35
CA LEU A 103 -1.49 0.97 -0.94
C LEU A 103 -1.06 -0.50 -0.80
N PRO A 104 0.20 -0.84 -1.11
CA PRO A 104 0.68 -2.21 -1.01
C PRO A 104 0.91 -2.65 0.44
N LEU A 105 0.90 -3.96 0.65
CA LEU A 105 1.41 -4.60 1.85
C LEU A 105 2.90 -4.91 1.70
N THR A 106 3.68 -4.67 2.75
CA THR A 106 5.08 -5.12 2.84
C THR A 106 5.31 -5.76 4.20
N LEU A 107 5.81 -7.00 4.23
CA LEU A 107 6.09 -7.73 5.46
C LEU A 107 7.34 -8.61 5.32
N GLU A 108 7.87 -9.07 6.44
CA GLU A 108 8.84 -10.16 6.46
C GLU A 108 8.11 -11.50 6.57
N LEU A 109 8.45 -12.45 5.69
CA LEU A 109 7.86 -13.77 5.62
C LEU A 109 8.93 -14.83 5.86
N ALA A 110 8.72 -15.70 6.85
CA ALA A 110 9.51 -16.90 7.06
C ALA A 110 8.82 -18.09 6.39
N VAL A 111 9.54 -18.80 5.53
CA VAL A 111 9.06 -20.00 4.84
C VAL A 111 9.86 -21.19 5.37
N GLU A 112 9.22 -22.05 6.16
CA GLU A 112 9.83 -23.23 6.79
C GLU A 112 9.21 -24.54 6.29
N GLY A 113 8.07 -24.44 5.59
CA GLY A 113 7.29 -25.53 5.03
C GLY A 113 6.36 -25.01 3.93
N ASN A 114 5.42 -25.86 3.49
CA ASN A 114 4.29 -25.36 2.71
C ASN A 114 3.52 -24.36 3.58
N THR A 115 3.10 -23.25 2.99
CA THR A 115 2.51 -22.15 3.75
C THR A 115 1.49 -21.43 2.88
N SER A 116 0.44 -20.91 3.50
CA SER A 116 -0.49 -20.00 2.88
C SER A 116 -0.47 -18.63 3.55
N LEU A 117 -0.41 -17.59 2.72
CA LEU A 117 -0.53 -16.19 3.12
C LEU A 117 -1.87 -15.67 2.58
N ASN A 118 -2.80 -15.35 3.48
CA ASN A 118 -4.05 -14.70 3.14
C ASN A 118 -3.89 -13.19 3.32
N VAL A 119 -4.19 -12.40 2.30
CA VAL A 119 -4.13 -10.93 2.32
C VAL A 119 -5.48 -10.36 1.92
N GLN A 120 -6.01 -9.50 2.77
CA GLN A 120 -7.28 -8.83 2.54
C GLN A 120 -7.09 -7.32 2.52
N PHE A 121 -7.44 -6.69 1.39
CA PHE A 121 -7.54 -5.24 1.26
C PHE A 121 -8.99 -4.82 1.44
N ARG A 122 -9.31 -4.02 2.44
CA ARG A 122 -10.68 -3.63 2.77
C ARG A 122 -10.85 -2.13 2.68
N LEU A 123 -11.92 -1.70 2.01
CA LEU A 123 -12.29 -0.29 1.87
C LEU A 123 -13.50 0.04 2.74
N VAL A 124 -13.34 1.06 3.58
CA VAL A 124 -14.36 1.51 4.55
C VAL A 124 -14.57 3.01 4.44
N ARG A 125 -15.78 3.47 4.76
CA ARG A 125 -16.08 4.89 4.99
C ARG A 125 -16.05 5.17 6.48
N LEU A 126 -15.17 6.07 6.90
CA LEU A 126 -15.20 6.61 8.26
C LEU A 126 -16.07 7.86 8.27
N TYR A 127 -17.19 7.79 8.98
CA TYR A 127 -18.04 8.94 9.21
C TYR A 127 -17.54 9.70 10.43
N PRO A 128 -17.44 11.03 10.37
CA PRO A 128 -16.99 11.83 11.50
C PRO A 128 -18.04 11.80 12.63
N ASP A 129 -17.55 11.62 13.85
CA ASP A 129 -18.34 11.69 15.09
C ASP A 129 -18.68 13.15 15.44
N GLY A 130 -17.89 14.10 14.93
CA GLY A 130 -18.09 15.54 15.09
C GLY A 130 -17.28 16.34 14.07
N ILE A 131 -17.76 17.54 13.74
CA ILE A 131 -17.10 18.47 12.82
C ILE A 131 -17.14 19.88 13.41
N GLU A 132 -15.98 20.53 13.48
CA GLU A 132 -15.85 21.96 13.80
C GLU A 132 -15.46 22.73 12.53
N LEU A 133 -16.01 23.94 12.38
CA LEU A 133 -15.78 24.81 11.24
C LEU A 133 -15.33 26.19 11.72
N GLU A 134 -14.27 26.70 11.10
CA GLU A 134 -13.86 28.10 11.21
C GLU A 134 -13.78 28.68 9.80
N SER A 135 -14.78 29.49 9.43
CA SER A 135 -14.88 30.11 8.11
C SER A 135 -14.61 31.61 8.18
N GLY A 136 -13.83 32.11 7.22
CA GLY A 136 -13.54 33.53 7.10
C GLY A 136 -12.66 33.83 5.89
N ALA A 137 -12.79 35.05 5.34
CA ALA A 137 -11.94 35.55 4.25
C ALA A 137 -11.86 34.64 2.99
N GLY A 138 -12.93 33.89 2.68
CA GLY A 138 -13.02 33.02 1.50
C GLY A 138 -12.45 31.62 1.68
N SER A 139 -11.99 31.26 2.88
CA SER A 139 -11.52 29.92 3.23
C SER A 139 -12.28 29.34 4.42
N THR A 140 -12.17 28.03 4.60
CA THR A 140 -12.69 27.32 5.78
C THR A 140 -11.63 26.35 6.30
N GLU A 141 -11.37 26.42 7.60
CA GLU A 141 -10.71 25.36 8.34
C GLU A 141 -11.78 24.38 8.85
N ILE A 142 -11.56 23.10 8.58
CA ILE A 142 -12.47 22.01 8.91
C ILE A 142 -11.71 21.05 9.81
N ARG A 143 -12.21 20.84 11.03
CA ARG A 143 -11.71 19.83 11.95
C ARG A 143 -12.71 18.70 12.05
N MET A 144 -12.31 17.49 11.66
CA MET A 144 -13.12 16.28 11.77
C MET A 144 -12.61 15.39 12.89
N HIS A 145 -13.51 14.97 13.78
CA HIS A 145 -13.25 13.96 14.79
C HIS A 145 -13.73 12.60 14.28
N LEU A 146 -12.85 11.62 14.26
CA LEU A 146 -13.12 10.30 13.68
C LEU A 146 -12.62 9.21 14.64
N THR A 147 -13.26 8.05 14.59
CA THR A 147 -12.79 6.85 15.29
C THR A 147 -12.45 5.76 14.29
N ALA A 148 -11.17 5.42 14.17
CA ALA A 148 -10.72 4.35 13.30
C ALA A 148 -10.88 2.97 13.98
N PRO A 149 -11.30 1.92 13.24
CA PRO A 149 -11.48 0.58 13.78
C PRO A 149 -10.14 -0.03 14.19
N GLU A 150 -10.20 -1.04 15.06
CA GLU A 150 -9.04 -1.87 15.40
C GLU A 150 -8.73 -2.89 14.29
N GLY A 151 -7.46 -3.30 14.22
CA GLY A 151 -6.98 -4.33 13.29
C GLY A 151 -6.28 -3.79 12.04
N GLY A 152 -5.47 -4.67 11.44
CA GLY A 152 -4.77 -4.42 10.19
C GLY A 152 -3.80 -3.23 10.19
N ARG A 153 -3.35 -2.86 8.98
CA ARG A 153 -2.69 -1.59 8.71
C ARG A 153 -3.68 -0.62 8.10
N LEU A 154 -3.81 0.54 8.72
CA LEU A 154 -4.82 1.53 8.40
C LEU A 154 -4.22 2.70 7.61
N PHE A 155 -4.88 3.09 6.53
CA PHE A 155 -4.49 4.25 5.71
C PHE A 155 -5.69 5.09 5.34
N ILE A 156 -5.58 6.41 5.50
CA ILE A 156 -6.63 7.35 5.09
C ILE A 156 -6.32 8.01 3.75
N SER A 157 -7.38 8.44 3.09
CA SER A 157 -7.33 9.33 1.93
C SER A 157 -7.96 10.69 2.25
N TYR A 158 -7.98 11.59 1.27
CA TYR A 158 -8.67 12.86 1.36
C TYR A 158 -10.17 12.63 1.57
N PRO A 159 -10.81 13.42 2.45
CA PRO A 159 -12.22 13.28 2.73
C PRO A 159 -13.07 13.62 1.50
N GLN A 160 -14.25 13.00 1.46
CA GLN A 160 -15.37 13.49 0.70
C GLN A 160 -16.25 14.33 1.62
N ILE A 161 -16.41 15.61 1.29
CA ILE A 161 -17.18 16.58 2.06
C ILE A 161 -18.41 16.98 1.26
N THR A 162 -19.56 16.98 1.92
CA THR A 162 -20.82 17.45 1.37
C THR A 162 -21.36 18.56 2.27
N GLY A 163 -21.73 19.70 1.71
CA GLY A 163 -22.14 20.85 2.51
C GLY A 163 -22.84 21.94 1.72
N LEU A 164 -22.94 23.12 2.34
CA LEU A 164 -23.56 24.32 1.77
C LEU A 164 -22.61 25.51 1.85
N THR A 165 -22.62 26.37 0.83
CA THR A 165 -21.99 27.70 0.87
C THR A 165 -22.80 28.66 1.76
N PRO A 166 -22.26 29.84 2.12
CA PRO A 166 -23.02 30.91 2.77
C PRO A 166 -24.28 31.36 2.03
N SER A 167 -24.30 31.24 0.70
CA SER A 167 -25.49 31.53 -0.12
C SER A 167 -26.54 30.41 -0.12
N GLY A 168 -26.30 29.31 0.59
CA GLY A 168 -27.17 28.13 0.61
C GLY A 168 -27.01 27.19 -0.59
N SER A 169 -25.98 27.37 -1.42
CA SER A 169 -25.74 26.52 -2.59
C SER A 169 -25.06 25.20 -2.16
N PRO A 170 -25.49 24.04 -2.66
CA PRO A 170 -24.84 22.78 -2.34
C PRO A 170 -23.43 22.68 -2.93
N ILE A 171 -22.52 22.12 -2.15
CA ILE A 171 -21.14 21.83 -2.57
C ILE A 171 -20.76 20.40 -2.22
N ARG A 172 -19.90 19.82 -3.06
CA ARG A 172 -19.26 18.54 -2.83
C ARG A 172 -17.77 18.69 -3.15
N MET A 173 -16.93 18.39 -2.18
CA MET A 173 -15.48 18.39 -2.35
C MET A 173 -14.97 16.96 -2.17
N ALA A 174 -14.20 16.47 -3.13
CA ALA A 174 -13.56 15.15 -3.06
C ALA A 174 -12.32 15.16 -3.93
N ARG A 175 -11.36 14.28 -3.64
CA ARG A 175 -10.26 13.98 -4.57
C ARG A 175 -10.55 12.69 -5.33
N GLY A 176 -10.61 12.80 -6.65
CA GLY A 176 -10.89 11.71 -7.57
C GLY A 176 -12.39 11.54 -7.86
N PRO A 177 -12.74 10.80 -8.93
CA PRO A 177 -14.11 10.68 -9.43
C PRO A 177 -15.05 9.87 -8.52
N ASP A 178 -14.49 8.99 -7.70
CA ASP A 178 -15.21 8.05 -6.83
C ASP A 178 -15.10 8.37 -5.33
N GLY A 179 -14.31 9.39 -4.97
CA GLY A 179 -14.01 9.74 -3.58
C GLY A 179 -13.04 8.79 -2.88
N PHE A 180 -12.41 7.84 -3.58
CA PHE A 180 -11.51 6.81 -3.01
C PHE A 180 -10.12 6.81 -3.68
N SER A 181 -9.49 7.98 -3.88
CA SER A 181 -8.21 8.05 -4.60
C SER A 181 -7.06 8.58 -3.74
N ASN A 182 -5.89 7.93 -3.85
CA ASN A 182 -4.60 8.33 -3.25
C ASN A 182 -4.53 8.25 -1.72
N PHE A 183 -4.72 7.06 -1.13
CA PHE A 183 -4.38 6.82 0.28
C PHE A 183 -2.92 7.23 0.54
N PHE A 184 -2.68 8.06 1.56
CA PHE A 184 -1.38 8.72 1.73
C PHE A 184 -0.84 8.68 3.15
N GLN A 185 -1.70 8.50 4.16
CA GLN A 185 -1.29 8.58 5.55
C GLN A 185 -1.67 7.32 6.31
N ARG A 186 -0.66 6.66 6.89
CA ARG A 186 -0.88 5.60 7.87
C ARG A 186 -1.41 6.21 9.15
N ILE A 187 -2.43 5.60 9.73
CA ILE A 187 -3.01 6.02 11.01
C ILE A 187 -2.95 4.88 12.03
N SER A 188 -3.11 5.23 13.30
CA SER A 188 -3.31 4.25 14.38
C SER A 188 -4.82 4.04 14.61
N PRO A 189 -5.23 2.88 15.11
CA PRO A 189 -6.59 2.67 15.60
C PRO A 189 -6.98 3.67 16.69
N GLY A 190 -8.28 3.88 16.86
CA GLY A 190 -8.84 4.75 17.90
C GLY A 190 -9.18 6.17 17.42
N PRO A 191 -9.37 7.10 18.36
CA PRO A 191 -9.75 8.47 18.04
C PRO A 191 -8.63 9.21 17.30
N LEU A 192 -9.00 9.94 16.26
CA LEU A 192 -8.11 10.83 15.54
C LEU A 192 -8.82 12.12 15.14
N THR A 193 -8.02 13.14 14.82
CA THR A 193 -8.49 14.43 14.34
C THR A 193 -7.85 14.71 13.00
N LEU A 194 -8.67 15.14 12.04
CA LEU A 194 -8.24 15.53 10.70
C LEU A 194 -8.56 17.00 10.51
N ASP A 195 -7.52 17.83 10.42
CA ASP A 195 -7.61 19.26 10.13
C ASP A 195 -7.38 19.51 8.63
N LEU A 196 -8.24 20.30 8.01
CA LEU A 196 -8.23 20.57 6.57
C LEU A 196 -8.48 22.06 6.33
N SER A 197 -7.61 22.68 5.55
CA SER A 197 -7.82 24.02 5.03
C SER A 197 -8.35 23.93 3.60
N VAL A 198 -9.47 24.59 3.31
CA VAL A 198 -10.03 24.67 1.96
C VAL A 198 -10.24 26.12 1.55
N GLU A 199 -9.87 26.45 0.32
CA GLU A 199 -10.09 27.76 -0.32
C GLU A 199 -11.54 27.92 -0.80
N GLN A 200 -12.48 27.60 0.09
CA GLN A 200 -13.91 27.71 -0.13
C GLN A 200 -14.56 28.06 1.21
N GLU A 201 -15.42 29.07 1.20
CA GLU A 201 -16.26 29.38 2.36
C GLU A 201 -17.42 28.39 2.44
N ILE A 202 -17.64 27.82 3.63
CA ILE A 202 -18.61 26.76 3.89
C ILE A 202 -19.44 27.15 5.10
N ALA A 203 -20.76 27.21 4.94
CA ALA A 203 -21.64 27.57 6.04
C ALA A 203 -22.05 26.37 6.90
N ALA A 204 -22.18 25.19 6.29
CA ALA A 204 -22.57 23.97 6.98
C ALA A 204 -22.06 22.73 6.24
N ILE A 205 -21.75 21.67 7.00
CA ILE A 205 -21.41 20.35 6.47
C ILE A 205 -22.51 19.36 6.84
N ASP A 206 -22.92 18.55 5.87
CA ASP A 206 -23.76 17.39 6.11
C ASP A 206 -22.89 16.23 6.60
N VAL A 207 -22.98 15.95 7.89
CA VAL A 207 -22.22 14.88 8.58
C VAL A 207 -22.57 13.49 8.01
N ASN A 208 -23.81 13.26 7.58
CA ASN A 208 -24.25 11.94 7.11
C ASN A 208 -23.71 11.60 5.71
N SER A 209 -23.41 12.63 4.92
CA SER A 209 -22.91 12.50 3.54
C SER A 209 -21.41 12.82 3.43
N THR A 210 -20.76 13.13 4.55
CA THR A 210 -19.32 13.42 4.65
C THR A 210 -18.61 12.21 5.25
N PHE A 211 -17.53 11.77 4.62
CA PHE A 211 -16.75 10.64 5.10
C PHE A 211 -15.28 10.73 4.71
N VAL A 212 -14.43 10.07 5.49
CA VAL A 212 -13.02 9.84 5.17
C VAL A 212 -12.86 8.41 4.65
N PRO A 213 -12.36 8.22 3.42
CA PRO A 213 -12.03 6.89 2.93
C PRO A 213 -10.91 6.27 3.76
N LEU A 214 -11.11 5.02 4.17
CA LEU A 214 -10.13 4.22 4.89
C LEU A 214 -9.83 2.94 4.12
N GLN A 215 -8.54 2.65 3.96
CA GLN A 215 -8.03 1.34 3.56
C GLN A 215 -7.52 0.61 4.80
N ILE A 216 -7.96 -0.63 4.97
CA ILE A 216 -7.48 -1.58 5.98
C ILE A 216 -6.79 -2.72 5.25
N ILE A 217 -5.57 -3.07 5.66
CA ILE A 217 -4.84 -4.21 5.12
C ILE A 217 -4.66 -5.23 6.24
N ASP A 218 -5.35 -6.36 6.13
CA ASP A 218 -5.26 -7.50 7.04
C ASP A 218 -4.48 -8.63 6.36
N TRP A 219 -3.74 -9.42 7.15
CA TRP A 219 -3.05 -10.60 6.64
C TRP A 219 -2.90 -11.69 7.71
N GLU A 220 -2.90 -12.93 7.26
CA GLU A 220 -2.72 -14.12 8.10
C GLU A 220 -1.79 -15.11 7.40
N ILE A 221 -0.89 -15.72 8.17
CA ILE A 221 0.02 -16.77 7.70
C ILE A 221 -0.38 -18.08 8.37
N SER A 222 -0.57 -19.12 7.57
CA SER A 222 -0.90 -20.48 8.02
C SER A 222 0.05 -21.49 7.38
N ALA A 223 0.47 -22.52 8.12
CA ALA A 223 1.38 -23.57 7.67
C ALA A 223 0.67 -24.92 7.57
#